data_AF-A0A0V8JQ48-F1
#
_entry.id   AF-A0A0V8JQ48-F1
#
_cell.length_a   1.000
_cell.length_b   1.000
_cell.length_c   1.000
_cell.angle_alpha   90.00
_cell.angle_beta   90.00
_cell.angle_gamma   90.00
#
_symmetry.space_group_name_H-M   'P 1'
#
loop_
_entity.id
_entity.type
_entity.pdbx_description
1 polymer ?
#
loop_
_entity_poly.entity_id
_entity_poly.type
_entity_poly.pdbx_seq_one_letter_code
_entity_poly.pdbx_strand_id
1 'polypeptide(L)'
;MRKNRLYNRERLLKKEVSEVKQYLDLCEHVLKHGTKKEDRTGTGTISTFGYQMRFNLQEGFPALTTKKLHLKSIIHELLWFLSGDTNIKYLQDNGVRIWNEWADENGELGPVYGHQWRSWPTPEGSTIDQITNVIHQIKNNPDSRRLMISAWNVADVDNMALPPCHCLFQFYVADGKLSCQLYQRSADIFLGVPFNIASYALLTMMVAQVCDLEPGDFVHTFGDAHIYTNHLEQVNLQLTREPRSLPKMKINPDVKSIFDFKFEDFELVEYDPHPHIKGAVSV
;
A
#
# COMPACT_ATOMS: atom_id res chain seq x y z
N MET A 1 -20.70 -13.60 34.71
CA MET A 1 -20.76 -12.61 33.60
C MET A 1 -19.52 -11.70 33.46
N ARG A 2 -18.88 -11.22 34.55
CA ARG A 2 -17.66 -10.35 34.45
C ARG A 2 -16.40 -11.04 33.90
N LYS A 3 -16.14 -12.31 34.23
CA LYS A 3 -14.96 -13.07 33.75
C LYS A 3 -14.97 -13.31 32.22
N ASN A 4 -16.13 -13.59 31.62
CA ASN A 4 -16.26 -13.73 30.16
C ASN A 4 -16.05 -12.41 29.41
N ARG A 5 -16.41 -11.25 30.01
CA ARG A 5 -16.14 -9.94 29.39
C ARG A 5 -14.65 -9.59 29.41
N LEU A 6 -13.91 -9.93 30.47
CA LEU A 6 -12.45 -9.72 30.55
C LEU A 6 -11.69 -10.64 29.59
N TYR A 7 -12.06 -11.92 29.52
CA TYR A 7 -11.44 -12.89 28.60
C TYR A 7 -11.68 -12.54 27.12
N ASN A 8 -12.90 -12.12 26.76
CA ASN A 8 -13.18 -11.64 25.41
C ASN A 8 -12.43 -10.33 25.10
N ARG A 9 -12.30 -9.42 26.07
CA ARG A 9 -11.54 -8.17 25.91
C ARG A 9 -10.04 -8.44 25.72
N GLU A 10 -9.42 -9.35 26.47
CA GLU A 10 -8.02 -9.73 26.28
C GLU A 10 -7.76 -10.43 24.94
N ARG A 11 -8.72 -11.23 24.45
CA ARG A 11 -8.62 -11.90 23.15
C ARG A 11 -8.85 -10.93 21.97
N LEU A 12 -9.75 -9.95 22.13
CA LEU A 12 -9.93 -8.84 21.18
C LEU A 12 -8.70 -7.95 21.15
N LEU A 13 -8.14 -7.58 22.31
CA LEU A 13 -6.87 -6.83 22.41
C LEU A 13 -5.69 -7.58 21.77
N LYS A 14 -5.61 -8.91 21.91
CA LYS A 14 -4.57 -9.72 21.24
C LYS A 14 -4.73 -9.82 19.73
N LYS A 15 -5.96 -9.69 19.20
CA LYS A 15 -6.24 -9.66 17.76
C LYS A 15 -5.99 -8.26 17.17
N GLU A 16 -6.44 -7.19 17.83
CA GLU A 16 -6.22 -5.80 17.39
C GLU A 16 -4.72 -5.45 17.29
N VAL A 17 -3.87 -6.07 18.13
CA VAL A 17 -2.40 -5.90 18.11
C VAL A 17 -1.73 -6.73 17.00
N SER A 18 -2.40 -7.71 16.38
CA SER A 18 -1.73 -8.65 15.46
C SER A 18 -1.34 -8.01 14.12
N GLU A 19 -2.03 -6.98 13.67
CA GLU A 19 -1.81 -6.41 12.34
C GLU A 19 -0.50 -5.62 12.25
N VAL A 20 -0.27 -4.69 13.16
CA VAL A 20 1.02 -3.98 13.25
C VAL A 20 2.16 -4.94 13.59
N LYS A 21 1.86 -5.99 14.37
CA LYS A 21 2.85 -7.00 14.72
C LYS A 21 3.39 -7.73 13.50
N GLN A 22 2.58 -8.05 12.50
CA GLN A 22 3.07 -8.70 11.27
C GLN A 22 4.18 -7.89 10.57
N TYR A 23 4.05 -6.56 10.56
CA TYR A 23 5.10 -5.68 10.04
C TYR A 23 6.37 -5.72 10.90
N LEU A 24 6.24 -5.74 12.22
CA LEU A 24 7.40 -5.84 13.11
C LEU A 24 8.08 -7.22 13.01
N ASP A 25 7.29 -8.29 12.90
CA ASP A 25 7.79 -9.65 12.68
C ASP A 25 8.58 -9.73 11.36
N LEU A 26 8.17 -9.00 10.31
CA LEU A 26 8.95 -8.85 9.07
C LEU A 26 10.29 -8.12 9.33
N CYS A 27 10.28 -7.01 10.06
CA CYS A 27 11.50 -6.30 10.43
C CYS A 27 12.48 -7.21 11.19
N GLU A 28 12.00 -7.89 12.24
CA GLU A 28 12.81 -8.83 13.03
C GLU A 28 13.34 -9.99 12.18
N HIS A 29 12.49 -10.55 11.32
CA HIS A 29 12.88 -11.62 10.42
C HIS A 29 14.05 -11.19 9.52
N VAL A 30 13.95 -10.03 8.87
CA VAL A 30 15.00 -9.54 7.97
C VAL A 30 16.28 -9.19 8.74
N LEU A 31 16.19 -8.56 9.92
CA LEU A 31 17.37 -8.27 10.73
C LEU A 31 18.11 -9.53 11.21
N LYS A 32 17.37 -10.60 11.53
CA LYS A 32 17.92 -11.83 12.09
C LYS A 32 18.37 -12.84 11.04
N HIS A 33 17.64 -12.93 9.93
CA HIS A 33 17.80 -13.99 8.93
C HIS A 33 18.14 -13.47 7.53
N GLY A 34 18.10 -12.15 7.32
CA GLY A 34 18.38 -11.55 6.02
C GLY A 34 19.86 -11.60 5.65
N THR A 35 20.11 -11.52 4.35
CA THR A 35 21.45 -11.49 3.76
C THR A 35 21.86 -10.05 3.51
N LYS A 36 23.09 -9.69 3.90
CA LYS A 36 23.67 -8.40 3.50
C LYS A 36 23.97 -8.41 2.01
N LYS A 37 23.51 -7.38 1.29
CA LYS A 37 23.74 -7.20 -0.15
C LYS A 37 24.15 -5.76 -0.43
N GLU A 38 24.98 -5.57 -1.45
CA GLU A 38 25.10 -4.27 -2.10
C GLU A 38 23.87 -4.00 -2.96
N ASP A 39 23.59 -2.74 -3.25
CA ASP A 39 22.45 -2.33 -4.06
C ASP A 39 22.83 -1.14 -4.97
N ARG A 40 21.95 -0.82 -5.94
CA ARG A 40 22.18 0.21 -6.97
C ARG A 40 22.44 1.63 -6.42
N THR A 41 22.00 1.92 -5.21
CA THR A 41 22.14 3.23 -4.54
C THR A 41 23.49 3.37 -3.83
N GLY A 42 24.25 2.27 -3.67
CA GLY A 42 25.50 2.25 -2.90
C GLY A 42 25.32 2.25 -1.38
N THR A 43 24.09 2.27 -0.86
CA THR A 43 23.81 2.22 0.58
C THR A 43 24.05 0.82 1.17
N GLY A 44 23.66 -0.21 0.44
CA GLY A 44 23.61 -1.58 0.92
C GLY A 44 22.32 -1.88 1.69
N THR A 45 21.95 -3.16 1.72
CA THR A 45 20.72 -3.66 2.34
C THR A 45 20.96 -4.92 3.16
N ILE A 46 20.05 -5.21 4.09
CA ILE A 46 19.81 -6.56 4.62
C ILE A 46 18.48 -7.02 4.05
N SER A 47 18.43 -8.15 3.34
CA SER A 47 17.20 -8.57 2.66
C SER A 47 16.86 -10.06 2.79
N THR A 48 15.57 -10.36 2.64
CA THR A 48 15.04 -11.71 2.45
C THR A 48 14.26 -11.77 1.13
N PHE A 49 14.15 -12.96 0.55
CA PHE A 49 13.40 -13.16 -0.69
C PHE A 49 12.15 -14.01 -0.41
N GLY A 50 10.98 -13.40 -0.56
CA GLY A 50 9.70 -14.01 -0.20
C GLY A 50 9.31 -13.73 1.25
N TYR A 51 8.20 -13.03 1.44
CA TYR A 51 7.49 -12.91 2.71
C TYR A 51 6.03 -12.54 2.41
N GLN A 52 5.09 -12.86 3.30
CA GLN A 52 3.69 -12.47 3.13
C GLN A 52 3.07 -12.02 4.45
N MET A 53 2.33 -10.92 4.39
CA MET A 53 1.49 -10.41 5.48
C MET A 53 0.02 -10.41 5.05
N ARG A 54 -0.91 -10.50 6.01
CA ARG A 54 -2.36 -10.45 5.76
C ARG A 54 -3.04 -9.57 6.80
N PHE A 55 -3.74 -8.54 6.34
CA PHE A 55 -4.43 -7.56 7.18
C PHE A 55 -5.94 -7.70 7.04
N ASN A 56 -6.65 -7.99 8.13
CA ASN A 56 -8.10 -8.02 8.13
C ASN A 56 -8.65 -6.59 8.29
N LEU A 57 -9.24 -6.05 7.22
CA LEU A 57 -9.72 -4.67 7.18
C LEU A 57 -11.00 -4.45 8.00
N GLN A 58 -11.61 -5.52 8.53
CA GLN A 58 -12.74 -5.42 9.45
C GLN A 58 -12.31 -5.14 10.91
N GLU A 59 -11.03 -5.39 11.26
CA GLU A 59 -10.52 -5.18 12.63
C GLU A 59 -9.94 -3.76 12.81
N GLY A 60 -9.74 -3.00 11.72
CA GLY A 60 -9.23 -1.63 11.71
C GLY A 60 -8.47 -1.28 10.43
N PHE A 61 -8.09 -0.02 10.28
CA PHE A 61 -7.26 0.41 9.16
C PHE A 61 -5.77 0.14 9.48
N PRO A 62 -5.01 -0.60 8.64
CA PRO A 62 -3.65 -1.04 8.95
C PRO A 62 -2.60 0.07 8.77
N ALA A 63 -2.86 1.26 9.32
CA ALA A 63 -1.85 2.30 9.49
C ALA A 63 -0.98 1.97 10.71
N LEU A 64 0.33 1.87 10.51
CA LEU A 64 1.26 1.55 11.60
C LEU A 64 1.12 2.54 12.77
N THR A 65 1.14 1.99 13.97
CA THR A 65 1.07 2.78 15.22
C THR A 65 2.41 2.91 15.92
N THR A 66 3.42 2.09 15.57
CA THR A 66 4.80 2.22 16.09
C THR A 66 5.58 3.37 15.47
N LYS A 67 5.06 3.99 14.41
CA LYS A 67 5.60 5.19 13.77
C LYS A 67 4.47 5.97 13.08
N LYS A 68 4.42 7.28 13.28
CA LYS A 68 3.45 8.16 12.59
C LYS A 68 3.71 8.18 11.07
N LEU A 69 2.68 7.80 10.31
CA LEU A 69 2.65 7.87 8.84
C LEU A 69 2.18 9.23 8.36
N HIS A 70 2.61 9.62 7.16
CA HIS A 70 2.17 10.86 6.52
C HIS A 70 0.96 10.59 5.60
N LEU A 71 -0.21 10.45 6.22
CA LEU A 71 -1.45 10.05 5.55
C LEU A 71 -1.80 10.88 4.31
N LYS A 72 -1.55 12.20 4.37
CA LYS A 72 -1.78 13.11 3.24
C LYS A 72 -1.06 12.65 1.96
N SER A 73 0.21 12.25 2.08
CA SER A 73 0.97 11.76 0.93
C SER A 73 0.43 10.45 0.40
N ILE A 74 0.05 9.51 1.28
CA ILE A 74 -0.50 8.21 0.90
C ILE A 74 -1.78 8.37 0.08
N ILE A 75 -2.70 9.23 0.55
CA ILE A 75 -3.98 9.43 -0.12
C ILE A 75 -3.80 10.14 -1.47
N HIS A 76 -3.07 11.24 -1.53
CA HIS A 76 -2.87 11.95 -2.80
C HIS A 76 -2.11 11.12 -3.83
N GLU A 77 -1.12 10.31 -3.41
CA GLU A 77 -0.44 9.38 -4.31
C GLU A 77 -1.42 8.36 -4.90
N LEU A 78 -2.27 7.76 -4.06
CA LEU A 78 -3.28 6.81 -4.54
C LEU A 78 -4.28 7.45 -5.52
N LEU A 79 -4.77 8.65 -5.20
CA LEU A 79 -5.68 9.40 -6.08
C LEU A 79 -5.01 9.75 -7.42
N TRP A 80 -3.72 10.10 -7.39
CA TRP A 80 -2.91 10.38 -8.57
C TRP A 80 -2.67 9.11 -9.43
N PHE A 81 -2.44 7.95 -8.83
CA PHE A 81 -2.42 6.69 -9.57
C PHE A 81 -3.78 6.40 -10.22
N LEU A 82 -4.88 6.61 -9.49
CA LEU A 82 -6.24 6.37 -10.01
C LEU A 82 -6.63 7.33 -11.13
N SER A 83 -6.14 8.57 -11.14
CA SER A 83 -6.40 9.52 -12.24
C SER A 83 -5.68 9.12 -13.53
N GLY A 84 -4.63 8.29 -13.45
CA GLY A 84 -3.82 7.89 -14.59
C GLY A 84 -2.72 8.88 -14.96
N ASP A 85 -2.51 9.90 -14.12
CA ASP A 85 -1.53 10.96 -14.34
C ASP A 85 -0.09 10.44 -14.10
N THR A 86 0.87 11.06 -14.77
CA THR A 86 2.32 10.76 -14.71
C THR A 86 3.15 11.97 -14.33
N ASN A 87 2.52 13.15 -14.25
CA ASN A 87 3.19 14.38 -13.87
C ASN A 87 3.08 14.63 -12.36
N ILE A 88 4.19 14.96 -11.71
CA ILE A 88 4.22 15.22 -10.26
C ILE A 88 3.60 16.56 -9.85
N LYS A 89 3.18 17.42 -10.78
CA LYS A 89 2.61 18.73 -10.47
C LYS A 89 1.40 18.62 -9.54
N TYR A 90 0.49 17.67 -9.78
CA TYR A 90 -0.65 17.44 -8.88
C TYR A 90 -0.18 17.14 -7.44
N LEU A 91 0.84 16.30 -7.30
CA LEU A 91 1.40 15.95 -5.99
C LEU A 91 2.02 17.19 -5.33
N GLN A 92 2.80 17.97 -6.07
CA GLN A 92 3.45 19.18 -5.58
C GLN A 92 2.46 20.26 -5.16
N ASP A 93 1.42 20.51 -5.96
CA ASP A 93 0.34 21.45 -5.66
C ASP A 93 -0.38 21.07 -4.35
N ASN A 94 -0.41 19.77 -4.02
CA ASN A 94 -0.96 19.24 -2.78
C ASN A 94 0.07 19.07 -1.65
N GLY A 95 1.30 19.57 -1.83
CA GLY A 95 2.37 19.52 -0.82
C GLY A 95 3.01 18.14 -0.63
N VAL A 96 2.88 17.25 -1.62
CA VAL A 96 3.48 15.92 -1.64
C VAL A 96 4.71 15.93 -2.54
N ARG A 97 5.85 15.45 -2.03
CA ARG A 97 7.16 15.52 -2.71
C ARG A 97 7.87 14.18 -2.86
N ILE A 98 7.17 13.07 -2.57
CA ILE A 98 7.77 11.73 -2.49
C ILE A 98 8.28 11.22 -3.84
N TRP A 99 7.88 11.81 -4.97
CA TRP A 99 8.31 11.43 -6.31
C TRP A 99 9.31 12.40 -6.95
N ASN A 100 9.67 13.49 -6.26
CA ASN A 100 10.43 14.59 -6.86
C ASN A 100 11.81 14.18 -7.40
N GLU A 101 12.51 13.29 -6.72
CA GLU A 101 13.87 12.88 -7.10
C GLU A 101 13.92 12.04 -8.38
N TRP A 102 12.78 11.51 -8.83
CA TRP A 102 12.68 10.68 -10.04
C TRP A 102 12.10 11.40 -11.24
N ALA A 103 11.47 12.56 -11.05
CA ALA A 103 10.84 13.28 -12.15
C ALA A 103 11.86 14.03 -13.00
N ASP A 104 11.58 14.16 -14.29
CA ASP A 104 12.39 14.98 -15.20
C ASP A 104 12.17 16.50 -14.97
N GLU A 105 12.82 17.34 -15.79
CA GLU A 105 12.73 18.80 -15.70
C GLU A 105 11.30 19.36 -15.90
N ASN A 106 10.41 18.60 -16.53
CA ASN A 106 9.01 18.96 -16.75
C ASN A 106 8.06 18.32 -15.71
N GLY A 107 8.62 17.55 -14.77
CA GLY A 107 7.87 16.85 -13.74
C GLY A 107 7.30 15.51 -14.20
N GLU A 108 7.70 14.97 -15.35
CA GLU A 108 7.22 13.68 -15.86
C GLU A 108 8.01 12.51 -15.30
N LEU A 109 7.31 11.40 -15.05
CA LEU A 109 7.89 10.14 -14.59
C LEU A 109 7.91 9.05 -15.69
N GLY A 110 7.38 9.36 -16.87
CA GLY A 110 7.12 8.38 -17.93
C GLY A 110 5.93 7.48 -17.58
N PRO A 111 5.79 6.32 -18.25
CA PRO A 111 4.59 5.49 -18.18
C PRO A 111 4.55 4.61 -16.91
N VAL A 112 4.60 5.23 -15.73
CA VAL A 112 4.58 4.58 -14.41
C VAL A 112 3.17 4.09 -14.03
N TYR A 113 2.90 3.87 -12.74
CA TYR A 113 1.70 3.20 -12.22
C TYR A 113 0.38 3.69 -12.81
N GLY A 114 0.08 4.99 -12.74
CA GLY A 114 -1.19 5.53 -13.20
C GLY A 114 -1.43 5.28 -14.69
N HIS A 115 -0.42 5.54 -15.52
CA HIS A 115 -0.46 5.23 -16.95
C HIS A 115 -0.74 3.75 -17.20
N GLN A 116 -0.05 2.84 -16.53
CA GLN A 116 -0.30 1.41 -16.71
C GLN A 116 -1.70 1.01 -16.21
N TRP A 117 -2.22 1.62 -15.15
CA TRP A 117 -3.55 1.30 -14.61
C TRP A 117 -4.70 1.77 -15.50
N ARG A 118 -4.56 2.94 -16.14
CA ARG A 118 -5.65 3.62 -16.85
C ARG A 118 -5.50 3.65 -18.37
N SER A 119 -4.28 3.49 -18.87
CA SER A 119 -3.90 3.75 -20.26
C SER A 119 -2.89 2.71 -20.79
N TRP A 120 -2.99 1.44 -20.37
CA TRP A 120 -2.04 0.41 -20.82
C TRP A 120 -2.08 0.27 -22.35
N PRO A 121 -0.96 0.44 -23.07
CA PRO A 121 -0.96 0.48 -24.53
C PRO A 121 -1.19 -0.90 -25.15
N THR A 122 -1.94 -0.96 -26.26
CA THR A 122 -2.08 -2.17 -27.09
C THR A 122 -1.24 -2.07 -28.37
N PRO A 123 -0.86 -3.21 -28.98
CA PRO A 123 -0.13 -3.21 -30.25
C PRO A 123 -0.82 -2.42 -31.38
N GLU A 124 -2.15 -2.31 -31.33
CA GLU A 124 -2.98 -1.61 -32.32
C GLU A 124 -3.09 -0.10 -32.07
N GLY A 125 -2.42 0.42 -31.04
CA GLY A 125 -2.42 1.85 -30.68
C GLY A 125 -3.63 2.31 -29.86
N SER A 126 -4.44 1.37 -29.36
CA SER A 126 -5.49 1.66 -28.37
C SER A 126 -4.95 1.55 -26.93
N THR A 127 -5.77 1.84 -25.94
CA THR A 127 -5.40 1.70 -24.52
C THR A 127 -6.40 0.85 -23.74
N ILE A 128 -5.91 0.20 -22.67
CA ILE A 128 -6.71 -0.61 -21.75
C ILE A 128 -6.76 0.10 -20.39
N ASP A 129 -7.98 0.44 -19.95
CA ASP A 129 -8.24 0.92 -18.60
C ASP A 129 -8.51 -0.26 -17.66
N GLN A 130 -7.46 -0.75 -17.00
CA GLN A 130 -7.54 -1.91 -16.12
C GLN A 130 -8.43 -1.65 -14.88
N ILE A 131 -8.44 -0.43 -14.34
CA ILE A 131 -9.26 -0.05 -13.17
C ILE A 131 -10.75 -0.09 -13.51
N THR A 132 -11.14 0.56 -14.62
CA THR A 132 -12.54 0.54 -15.07
C THR A 132 -12.99 -0.88 -15.37
N ASN A 133 -12.15 -1.66 -16.05
CA ASN A 133 -12.45 -3.05 -16.39
C ASN A 133 -12.61 -3.94 -15.17
N VAL A 134 -11.73 -3.84 -14.16
CA VAL A 134 -11.82 -4.69 -12.97
C VAL A 134 -13.02 -4.34 -12.11
N ILE A 135 -13.37 -3.05 -11.96
CA ILE A 135 -14.57 -2.63 -11.23
C ILE A 135 -15.83 -3.13 -11.93
N HIS A 136 -15.88 -3.02 -13.26
CA HIS A 136 -16.97 -3.60 -14.04
C HIS A 136 -17.06 -5.13 -13.85
N GLN A 137 -15.93 -5.84 -13.85
CA GLN A 137 -15.91 -7.29 -13.60
C GLN A 137 -16.34 -7.65 -12.17
N ILE A 138 -15.92 -6.91 -11.14
CA ILE A 138 -16.35 -7.14 -9.75
C ILE A 138 -17.87 -7.04 -9.65
N LYS A 139 -18.48 -6.01 -10.27
CA LYS A 139 -19.94 -5.79 -10.23
C LYS A 139 -20.75 -6.84 -10.98
N ASN A 140 -20.23 -7.35 -12.10
CA ASN A 140 -21.00 -8.19 -13.03
C ASN A 140 -20.59 -9.67 -13.06
N ASN A 141 -19.40 -9.99 -12.55
CA ASN A 141 -18.80 -11.33 -12.54
C ASN A 141 -17.85 -11.49 -11.34
N PRO A 142 -18.36 -11.35 -10.10
CA PRO A 142 -17.54 -11.31 -8.88
C PRO A 142 -16.73 -12.60 -8.64
N ASP A 143 -17.22 -13.75 -9.10
CA ASP A 143 -16.53 -15.05 -8.98
C ASP A 143 -15.35 -15.22 -9.96
N SER A 144 -15.11 -14.21 -10.81
CA SER A 144 -13.98 -14.20 -11.73
C SER A 144 -12.66 -14.38 -10.97
N ARG A 145 -11.86 -15.34 -11.40
CA ARG A 145 -10.51 -15.57 -10.88
C ARG A 145 -9.44 -14.73 -11.59
N ARG A 146 -9.86 -13.68 -12.30
CA ARG A 146 -9.03 -12.83 -13.18
C ARG A 146 -9.20 -11.35 -12.89
N LEU A 147 -9.65 -10.99 -11.68
CA LEU A 147 -9.81 -9.60 -11.24
C LEU A 147 -8.44 -9.00 -10.92
N MET A 148 -7.63 -8.75 -11.94
CA MET A 148 -6.21 -8.43 -11.81
C MET A 148 -5.85 -7.11 -12.47
N ILE A 149 -4.84 -6.44 -11.92
CA ILE A 149 -4.22 -5.24 -12.48
C ILE A 149 -2.70 -5.42 -12.45
N SER A 150 -2.04 -5.12 -13.57
CA SER A 150 -0.59 -5.11 -13.70
C SER A 150 -0.07 -3.70 -13.93
N ALA A 151 1.01 -3.34 -13.24
CA ALA A 151 1.86 -2.21 -13.59
C ALA A 151 3.14 -2.65 -14.33
N TRP A 152 3.43 -3.96 -14.37
CA TRP A 152 4.68 -4.46 -14.98
C TRP A 152 4.53 -4.67 -16.48
N ASN A 153 4.69 -3.59 -17.25
CA ASN A 153 4.69 -3.65 -18.70
C ASN A 153 6.11 -3.94 -19.23
N VAL A 154 6.33 -5.16 -19.71
CA VAL A 154 7.64 -5.61 -20.21
C VAL A 154 8.14 -4.76 -21.39
N ALA A 155 7.25 -4.19 -22.19
CA ALA A 155 7.63 -3.33 -23.31
C ALA A 155 8.07 -1.93 -22.88
N ASP A 156 7.56 -1.43 -21.75
CA ASP A 156 7.77 -0.05 -21.29
C ASP A 156 8.65 0.07 -20.05
N VAL A 157 8.93 -1.02 -19.33
CA VAL A 157 9.52 -0.97 -17.99
C VAL A 157 10.87 -0.25 -17.92
N ASP A 158 11.68 -0.39 -18.98
CA ASP A 158 12.99 0.26 -19.08
C ASP A 158 12.89 1.77 -19.40
N ASN A 159 11.71 2.25 -19.82
CA ASN A 159 11.42 3.66 -20.10
C ASN A 159 10.78 4.39 -18.91
N MET A 160 10.57 3.70 -17.77
CA MET A 160 9.97 4.29 -16.58
C MET A 160 11.06 4.90 -15.69
N ALA A 161 10.83 6.10 -15.15
CA ALA A 161 11.79 6.76 -14.24
C ALA A 161 12.13 5.91 -13.02
N LEU A 162 11.15 5.13 -12.54
CA LEU A 162 11.36 4.07 -11.58
C LEU A 162 10.44 2.88 -11.93
N PRO A 163 11.00 1.70 -12.25
CA PRO A 163 10.18 0.51 -12.51
C PRO A 163 9.24 0.20 -11.33
N PRO A 164 7.98 -0.23 -11.57
CA PRO A 164 6.98 -0.40 -10.54
C PRO A 164 7.42 -1.34 -9.42
N CYS A 165 7.42 -0.87 -8.16
CA CYS A 165 7.73 -1.70 -7.00
C CYS A 165 6.57 -2.65 -6.67
N HIS A 166 5.35 -2.13 -6.56
CA HIS A 166 4.11 -2.90 -6.47
C HIS A 166 3.58 -3.19 -7.88
N CYS A 167 3.82 -4.41 -8.35
CA CYS A 167 3.79 -4.76 -9.76
C CYS A 167 2.44 -5.31 -10.22
N LEU A 168 1.78 -6.09 -9.36
CA LEU A 168 0.59 -6.86 -9.71
C LEU A 168 -0.29 -6.97 -8.48
N PHE A 169 -1.58 -6.72 -8.63
CA PHE A 169 -2.54 -7.00 -7.57
C PHE A 169 -3.80 -7.63 -8.12
N GLN A 170 -4.43 -8.45 -7.28
CA GLN A 170 -5.62 -9.22 -7.61
C GLN A 170 -6.69 -9.01 -6.55
N PHE A 171 -7.92 -8.78 -6.99
CA PHE A 171 -9.09 -8.77 -6.13
C PHE A 171 -9.73 -10.16 -6.04
N TYR A 172 -10.42 -10.39 -4.93
CA TYR A 172 -11.17 -11.61 -4.66
C TYR A 172 -12.47 -11.24 -3.95
N VAL A 173 -13.60 -11.71 -4.47
CA VAL A 173 -14.92 -11.51 -3.86
C VAL A 173 -15.40 -12.83 -3.28
N ALA A 174 -15.77 -12.83 -2.00
CA ALA A 174 -16.42 -13.96 -1.34
C ALA A 174 -17.25 -13.47 -0.16
N ASP A 175 -18.41 -14.09 0.09
CA ASP A 175 -19.28 -13.79 1.22
C ASP A 175 -19.64 -12.29 1.37
N GLY A 176 -19.85 -11.61 0.24
CA GLY A 176 -20.14 -10.17 0.20
C GLY A 176 -18.94 -9.27 0.53
N LYS A 177 -17.72 -9.83 0.61
CA LYS A 177 -16.48 -9.10 0.94
C LYS A 177 -15.51 -9.06 -0.22
N LEU A 178 -14.83 -7.92 -0.38
CA LEU A 178 -13.75 -7.72 -1.33
C LEU A 178 -12.39 -7.76 -0.62
N SER A 179 -11.55 -8.70 -1.01
CA SER A 179 -10.14 -8.78 -0.58
C SER A 179 -9.20 -8.38 -1.73
N CYS A 180 -7.99 -7.98 -1.40
CA CYS A 180 -6.94 -7.64 -2.37
C CYS A 180 -5.63 -8.33 -1.98
N GLN A 181 -4.97 -8.97 -2.95
CA GLN A 181 -3.61 -9.46 -2.80
C GLN A 181 -2.66 -8.69 -3.71
N LEU A 182 -1.62 -8.11 -3.13
CA LEU A 182 -0.55 -7.40 -3.83
C LEU A 182 0.72 -8.24 -3.88
N TYR A 183 1.40 -8.23 -5.03
CA TYR A 183 2.78 -8.63 -5.20
C TYR A 183 3.68 -7.40 -5.41
N GLN A 184 4.62 -7.20 -4.48
CA GLN A 184 5.63 -6.14 -4.51
C GLN A 184 7.02 -6.76 -4.73
N ARG A 185 7.63 -6.53 -5.90
CA ARG A 185 8.91 -7.16 -6.28
C ARG A 185 10.09 -6.71 -5.42
N SER A 186 10.03 -5.47 -4.92
CA SER A 186 11.09 -4.79 -4.19
C SER A 186 10.46 -3.89 -3.13
N ALA A 187 10.81 -4.13 -1.87
CA ALA A 187 10.11 -3.57 -0.74
C ALA A 187 11.10 -3.03 0.30
N ASP A 188 11.29 -1.70 0.26
CA ASP A 188 11.91 -0.95 1.36
C ASP A 188 10.98 -1.05 2.58
N ILE A 189 11.38 -1.87 3.54
CA ILE A 189 10.60 -2.17 4.74
C ILE A 189 10.40 -0.94 5.61
N PHE A 190 11.36 -0.01 5.66
CA PHE A 190 11.26 1.12 6.59
C PHE A 190 10.44 2.27 6.02
N LEU A 191 10.64 2.65 4.75
CA LEU A 191 9.93 3.78 4.14
C LEU A 191 8.73 3.35 3.31
N GLY A 192 8.94 2.48 2.32
CA GLY A 192 7.94 2.12 1.31
C GLY A 192 6.81 1.24 1.84
N VAL A 193 7.14 0.13 2.50
CA VAL A 193 6.14 -0.87 2.94
C VAL A 193 5.03 -0.27 3.81
N PRO A 194 5.29 0.59 4.80
CA PRO A 194 4.21 1.23 5.56
C PRO A 194 3.27 2.09 4.71
N PHE A 195 3.80 2.79 3.69
CA PHE A 195 3.00 3.52 2.71
C PHE A 195 2.16 2.56 1.87
N ASN A 196 2.77 1.47 1.38
CA ASN A 196 2.11 0.51 0.51
C ASN A 196 0.99 -0.27 1.23
N ILE A 197 1.18 -0.61 2.53
CA ILE A 197 0.12 -1.23 3.34
C ILE A 197 -1.12 -0.33 3.42
N ALA A 198 -0.93 0.92 3.83
CA ALA A 198 -2.03 1.86 3.97
C ALA A 198 -2.68 2.20 2.62
N SER A 199 -1.88 2.37 1.56
CA SER A 199 -2.37 2.69 0.21
C SER A 199 -3.27 1.58 -0.36
N TYR A 200 -2.82 0.32 -0.34
CA TYR A 200 -3.62 -0.79 -0.89
C TYR A 200 -4.76 -1.22 0.02
N ALA A 201 -4.64 -1.07 1.34
CA ALA A 201 -5.78 -1.21 2.24
C ALA A 201 -6.87 -0.19 1.89
N LEU A 202 -6.50 1.09 1.68
CA LEU A 202 -7.43 2.14 1.29
C LEU A 202 -8.04 1.87 -0.08
N LEU A 203 -7.24 1.50 -1.08
CA LEU A 203 -7.73 1.11 -2.41
C LEU A 203 -8.76 -0.03 -2.31
N THR A 204 -8.49 -1.04 -1.49
CA THR A 204 -9.42 -2.16 -1.27
C THR A 204 -10.74 -1.67 -0.70
N MET A 205 -10.70 -0.79 0.31
CA MET A 205 -11.91 -0.20 0.89
C MET A 205 -12.68 0.69 -0.11
N MET A 206 -11.99 1.49 -0.92
CA MET A 206 -12.60 2.32 -1.96
C MET A 206 -13.31 1.47 -3.02
N VAL A 207 -12.65 0.41 -3.51
CA VAL A 207 -13.23 -0.50 -4.51
C VAL A 207 -14.41 -1.28 -3.91
N ALA A 208 -14.30 -1.71 -2.66
CA ALA A 208 -15.40 -2.37 -1.95
C ALA A 208 -16.63 -1.45 -1.90
N GLN A 209 -16.46 -0.18 -1.50
CA GLN A 209 -17.54 0.80 -1.42
C GLN A 209 -18.25 1.01 -2.77
N VAL A 210 -17.50 1.28 -3.84
CA VAL A 210 -18.12 1.59 -5.15
C VAL A 210 -18.73 0.36 -5.82
N CYS A 211 -18.44 -0.83 -5.29
CA CYS A 211 -19.00 -2.12 -5.72
C CYS A 211 -20.07 -2.67 -4.76
N ASP A 212 -20.46 -1.92 -3.73
CA ASP A 212 -21.45 -2.35 -2.72
C ASP A 212 -21.06 -3.65 -1.99
N LEU A 213 -19.77 -3.75 -1.63
CA LEU A 213 -19.18 -4.86 -0.90
C LEU A 213 -18.57 -4.38 0.43
N GLU A 214 -18.46 -5.29 1.39
CA GLU A 214 -17.67 -5.06 2.61
C GLU A 214 -16.17 -5.22 2.32
N PRO A 215 -15.27 -4.51 3.01
CA PRO A 215 -13.85 -4.79 2.94
C PRO A 215 -13.50 -6.13 3.63
N GLY A 216 -12.72 -6.96 2.95
CA GLY A 216 -12.19 -8.23 3.46
C GLY A 216 -10.73 -8.10 3.89
N ASP A 217 -9.85 -8.93 3.32
CA ASP A 217 -8.42 -8.92 3.65
C ASP A 217 -7.59 -8.14 2.63
N PHE A 218 -6.56 -7.45 3.11
CA PHE A 218 -5.43 -7.03 2.29
C PHE A 218 -4.23 -7.96 2.53
N VAL A 219 -3.76 -8.65 1.49
CA VAL A 219 -2.62 -9.57 1.55
C VAL A 219 -1.43 -8.96 0.82
N HIS A 220 -0.31 -8.79 1.50
CA HIS A 220 0.88 -8.17 0.94
C HIS A 220 1.99 -9.22 0.77
N THR A 221 2.34 -9.55 -0.48
CA THR A 221 3.34 -10.54 -0.85
C THR A 221 4.58 -9.85 -1.41
N PHE A 222 5.77 -10.27 -0.98
CA PHE A 222 7.03 -9.64 -1.36
C PHE A 222 7.92 -10.55 -2.21
N GLY A 223 8.65 -9.92 -3.14
CA GLY A 223 9.89 -10.45 -3.71
C GLY A 223 11.07 -10.16 -2.79
N ASP A 224 11.93 -9.20 -3.15
CA ASP A 224 13.04 -8.74 -2.31
C ASP A 224 12.53 -7.74 -1.24
N ALA A 225 12.38 -8.20 -0.01
CA ALA A 225 12.03 -7.36 1.14
C ALA A 225 13.30 -7.02 1.94
N HIS A 226 13.58 -5.73 2.07
CA HIS A 226 14.88 -5.26 2.54
C HIS A 226 14.81 -4.06 3.49
N ILE A 227 15.82 -3.96 4.33
CA ILE A 227 16.12 -2.79 5.17
C ILE A 227 17.43 -2.19 4.66
N TYR A 228 17.42 -0.93 4.26
CA TYR A 228 18.64 -0.20 3.94
C TYR A 228 19.52 -0.05 5.19
N THR A 229 20.84 -0.15 5.02
CA THR A 229 21.78 -0.09 6.15
C THR A 229 21.75 1.25 6.89
N ASN A 230 21.40 2.34 6.21
CA ASN A 230 21.20 3.67 6.79
C ASN A 230 19.89 3.81 7.60
N HIS A 231 19.02 2.79 7.62
CA HIS A 231 17.78 2.76 8.42
C HIS A 231 17.85 1.81 9.62
N LEU A 232 18.98 1.15 9.88
CA LEU A 232 19.08 0.15 10.94
C LEU A 232 18.77 0.73 12.32
N GLU A 233 19.25 1.94 12.64
CA GLU A 233 18.95 2.59 13.93
C GLU A 233 17.46 2.89 14.07
N GLN A 234 16.83 3.36 12.99
CA GLN A 234 15.41 3.71 12.95
C GLN A 234 14.52 2.47 13.09
N VAL A 235 14.85 1.37 12.41
CA VAL A 235 14.13 0.10 12.53
C VAL A 235 14.28 -0.45 13.94
N ASN A 236 15.50 -0.48 14.48
CA ASN A 236 15.73 -0.95 15.85
C ASN A 236 14.96 -0.10 16.88
N LEU A 237 14.93 1.23 16.72
CA LEU A 237 14.09 2.11 17.55
C LEU A 237 12.60 1.76 17.41
N GLN A 238 12.11 1.54 16.19
CA GLN A 238 10.71 1.21 15.95
C GLN A 238 10.32 -0.12 16.61
N LEU A 239 11.23 -1.11 16.62
CA LEU A 239 11.04 -2.41 17.28
C LEU A 239 10.94 -2.32 18.81
N THR A 240 11.46 -1.26 19.44
CA THR A 240 11.28 -1.03 20.90
C THR A 240 9.89 -0.51 21.29
N ARG A 241 9.05 -0.13 20.31
CA ARG A 241 7.76 0.50 20.56
C ARG A 241 6.64 -0.52 20.53
N GLU A 242 5.92 -0.62 21.64
CA GLU A 242 4.69 -1.41 21.71
C GLU A 242 3.64 -0.89 20.72
N PRO A 243 3.04 -1.75 19.88
CA PRO A 243 1.91 -1.38 19.03
C PRO A 243 0.74 -0.84 19.86
N ARG A 244 0.08 0.19 19.33
CA ARG A 244 -1.19 0.73 19.85
C ARG A 244 -2.36 0.28 18.97
N SER A 245 -3.58 0.47 19.46
CA SER A 245 -4.82 0.13 18.75
C SER A 245 -4.84 0.72 17.34
N LEU A 246 -5.37 -0.07 16.39
CA LEU A 246 -5.52 0.38 15.02
C LEU A 246 -6.51 1.56 14.94
N PRO A 247 -6.26 2.55 14.08
CA PRO A 247 -7.24 3.56 13.76
C PRO A 247 -8.38 3.00 12.90
N LYS A 248 -9.39 3.82 12.65
CA LYS A 248 -10.44 3.54 11.66
C LYS A 248 -10.38 4.56 10.53
N MET A 249 -10.48 4.06 9.30
CA MET A 249 -10.65 4.90 8.13
C MET A 249 -12.14 5.08 7.86
N LYS A 250 -12.63 6.31 7.94
CA LYS A 250 -13.95 6.66 7.41
C LYS A 250 -13.79 7.16 5.98
N ILE A 251 -14.67 6.68 5.11
CA ILE A 251 -14.75 7.06 3.71
C ILE A 251 -16.13 7.70 3.49
N ASN A 252 -16.19 8.79 2.74
CA ASN A 252 -17.46 9.44 2.40
C ASN A 252 -18.38 8.47 1.65
N PRO A 253 -19.53 8.07 2.22
CA PRO A 253 -20.42 7.08 1.63
C PRO A 253 -21.14 7.57 0.37
N ASP A 254 -21.17 8.88 0.13
CA ASP A 254 -21.88 9.47 -1.01
C ASP A 254 -21.11 9.30 -2.33
N VAL A 255 -19.81 9.01 -2.27
CA VAL A 255 -18.99 8.76 -3.47
C VAL A 255 -19.29 7.38 -4.04
N LYS A 256 -19.74 7.33 -5.30
CA LYS A 256 -20.17 6.10 -5.99
C LYS A 256 -19.27 5.67 -7.16
N SER A 257 -18.29 6.50 -7.51
CA SER A 257 -17.29 6.21 -8.54
C SER A 257 -15.90 6.24 -7.92
N ILE A 258 -15.02 5.32 -8.33
CA ILE A 258 -13.64 5.28 -7.84
C ILE A 258 -12.85 6.56 -8.20
N PHE A 259 -13.28 7.25 -9.25
CA PHE A 259 -12.61 8.45 -9.79
C PHE A 259 -13.12 9.76 -9.18
N ASP A 260 -14.21 9.71 -8.41
CA ASP A 260 -14.82 10.91 -7.81
C ASP A 260 -14.28 11.19 -6.40
N PHE A 261 -13.51 10.27 -5.81
CA PHE A 261 -12.89 10.45 -4.50
C PHE A 261 -11.89 11.61 -4.49
N LYS A 262 -11.95 12.39 -3.42
CA LYS A 262 -11.03 13.49 -3.12
C LYS A 262 -10.42 13.31 -1.74
N PHE A 263 -9.40 14.10 -1.42
CA PHE A 263 -8.70 13.99 -0.14
C PHE A 263 -9.65 14.18 1.06
N GLU A 264 -10.62 15.08 0.91
CA GLU A 264 -11.62 15.42 1.93
C GLU A 264 -12.60 14.28 2.25
N ASP A 265 -12.69 13.28 1.38
CA ASP A 265 -13.58 12.12 1.56
C ASP A 265 -13.03 11.10 2.55
N PHE A 266 -11.84 11.33 3.11
CA PHE A 266 -11.15 10.41 3.99
C PHE A 266 -10.87 11.04 5.36
N GLU A 267 -11.31 10.36 6.42
CA GLU A 267 -11.00 10.75 7.79
C GLU A 267 -10.42 9.55 8.55
N LEU A 268 -9.15 9.66 8.98
CA LEU A 268 -8.54 8.68 9.86
C LEU A 268 -8.79 9.05 11.32
N VAL A 269 -9.69 8.31 11.97
CA VAL A 269 -10.07 8.54 13.37
C VAL A 269 -9.36 7.56 14.30
N GLU A 270 -9.23 7.96 15.58
CA GLU A 270 -8.62 7.13 16.62
C GLU A 270 -7.12 6.80 16.35
N TYR A 271 -6.45 7.59 15.51
CA TYR A 271 -5.03 7.41 15.19
C TYR A 271 -4.13 8.08 16.24
N ASP A 272 -3.68 7.30 17.21
CA ASP A 272 -2.71 7.69 18.24
C ASP A 272 -1.37 6.95 18.05
N PRO A 273 -0.57 7.24 17.01
CA PRO A 273 0.71 6.58 16.80
C PRO A 273 1.79 7.13 17.73
N HIS A 274 2.85 6.34 17.91
CA HIS A 274 4.12 6.85 18.40
C HIS A 274 4.69 7.94 17.46
N PRO A 275 5.57 8.83 17.96
CA PRO A 275 6.13 9.92 17.17
C PRO A 275 6.78 9.46 15.86
N HIS A 276 6.82 10.36 14.87
CA HIS A 276 7.48 10.10 13.60
C HIS A 276 8.96 9.69 13.80
N ILE A 277 9.46 8.80 12.95
CA ILE A 277 10.88 8.43 12.88
C ILE A 277 11.37 8.84 11.49
N LYS A 278 12.29 9.79 11.44
CA LYS A 278 12.85 10.33 10.19
C LYS A 278 13.81 9.31 9.56
N GLY A 279 13.67 9.07 8.26
CA GLY A 279 14.64 8.34 7.44
C GLY A 279 14.88 9.07 6.13
N ALA A 280 16.10 8.98 5.60
CA ALA A 280 16.46 9.51 4.30
C ALA A 280 16.19 8.47 3.21
N VAL A 281 15.68 8.88 2.05
CA VAL A 281 15.54 7.99 0.90
C VAL A 281 16.92 7.66 0.36
N SER A 282 17.15 6.40 -0.02
CA SER A 282 18.32 5.99 -0.80
C SER A 282 17.96 6.08 -2.29
N VAL A 283 18.66 6.94 -3.03
CA VAL A 283 18.46 7.19 -4.47
C VAL A 283 19.47 6.44 -5.33
#